data_AF-A0A7J4XI49-F1
#
_entry.id   AF-A0A7J4XI49-F1
#
_cell.length_a   1.000
_cell.length_b   1.000
_cell.length_c   1.000
_cell.angle_alpha   90.00
_cell.angle_beta   90.00
_cell.angle_gamma   90.00
#
_symmetry.space_group_name_H-M   'P 1'
#
loop_
_entity.id
_entity.type
_entity.pdbx_description
1 polymer ?
#
loop_
_entity_poly.entity_id
_entity_poly.type
_entity_poly.pdbx_seq_one_letter_code
_entity_poly.pdbx_strand_id
1 'polypeptide(L)'
;MCSKLLPAARYVIAGDFNMPPEFIKKHDKEGGNYYTIGTCTQKSGQILDYIYCKDKVVDVLEVKSTQGEWISDHKCISGSII
;
A
#
# COMPACT_ATOMS: atom_id res chain seq x y z
N MET A 1 -20.44 26.30 -18.74
CA MET A 1 -18.97 26.08 -18.79
C MET A 1 -18.72 24.63 -18.44
N CYS A 2 -18.28 23.81 -19.39
CA CYS A 2 -17.84 22.44 -19.09
C CYS A 2 -16.46 22.53 -18.46
N SER A 3 -16.37 22.35 -17.14
CA SER A 3 -15.08 22.06 -16.52
C SER A 3 -14.58 20.75 -17.13
N LYS A 4 -13.45 20.79 -17.84
CA LYS A 4 -12.70 19.57 -18.15
C LYS A 4 -12.41 18.93 -16.79
N LEU A 5 -13.10 17.84 -16.47
CA LEU A 5 -12.68 16.94 -15.41
C LEU A 5 -11.26 16.52 -15.77
N LEU A 6 -10.28 17.01 -15.00
CA LEU A 6 -8.94 16.45 -15.07
C LEU A 6 -9.09 14.94 -14.80
N PRO A 7 -8.41 14.07 -15.56
CA PRO A 7 -8.41 12.65 -15.22
C PRO A 7 -7.97 12.53 -13.75
N ALA A 8 -8.71 11.74 -12.98
CA ALA A 8 -8.41 11.54 -11.56
C ALA A 8 -6.93 11.19 -11.41
N ALA A 9 -6.23 11.88 -10.50
CA ALA A 9 -4.81 11.68 -10.30
C ALA A 9 -4.55 10.20 -9.96
N ARG A 10 -3.68 9.56 -10.75
CA ARG A 10 -3.26 8.18 -10.53
C ARG A 10 -1.91 8.19 -9.87
N TYR A 11 -1.86 7.70 -8.64
CA TYR A 11 -0.61 7.60 -7.91
C TYR A 11 -0.60 6.35 -7.03
N VAL A 12 0.62 5.91 -6.76
CA VAL A 12 0.92 4.81 -5.86
C VAL A 12 1.82 5.36 -4.76
N ILE A 13 1.48 5.04 -3.52
CA ILE A 13 2.31 5.33 -2.35
C ILE A 13 2.72 3.99 -1.76
N ALA A 14 4.01 3.77 -1.58
CA ALA A 14 4.55 2.56 -0.97
C ALA A 14 5.58 2.96 0.09
N GLY A 15 5.53 2.28 1.24
CA GLY A 15 6.47 2.52 2.33
C GLY A 15 5.89 2.16 3.68
N ASP A 16 6.56 2.66 4.73
CA ASP A 16 6.10 2.57 6.12
C ASP A 16 5.08 3.67 6.41
N PHE A 17 3.84 3.27 6.70
CA PHE A 17 2.76 4.17 7.08
C PHE A 17 2.66 4.35 8.60
N ASN A 18 3.42 3.57 9.37
CA ASN A 18 3.41 3.51 10.83
C ASN A 18 2.00 3.32 11.43
N MET A 19 1.08 2.77 10.64
CA MET A 19 -0.31 2.49 11.00
C MET A 19 -0.81 1.28 10.22
N PRO A 20 -1.57 0.36 10.83
CA PRO A 20 -2.19 -0.75 10.11
C PRO A 20 -3.13 -0.26 8.98
N PRO A 21 -3.24 -1.01 7.86
CA PRO A 21 -4.04 -0.59 6.71
C PRO A 21 -5.52 -0.42 7.05
N GLU A 22 -6.07 -1.21 7.98
CA GLU A 22 -7.46 -1.08 8.45
C GLU A 22 -7.71 0.25 9.17
N PHE A 23 -6.69 0.80 9.84
CA PHE A 23 -6.79 2.11 10.46
C PHE A 23 -6.88 3.20 9.39
N ILE A 24 -5.99 3.19 8.40
CA ILE A 24 -5.98 4.21 7.34
C ILE A 24 -7.25 4.12 6.47
N LYS A 25 -7.68 2.90 6.09
CA LYS A 25 -8.92 2.67 5.34
C LYS A 25 -10.14 3.35 5.98
N LYS A 26 -10.23 3.35 7.31
CA LYS A 26 -11.32 4.00 8.05
C LYS A 26 -11.32 5.52 7.89
N HIS A 27 -10.17 6.12 7.63
CA HIS A 27 -9.96 7.56 7.52
C HIS A 27 -9.78 8.06 6.07
N ASP A 28 -9.63 7.15 5.11
CA ASP A 28 -9.54 7.45 3.69
C ASP A 28 -10.92 7.79 3.10
N LYS A 29 -11.15 9.09 2.94
CA LYS A 29 -12.39 9.63 2.38
C LYS A 29 -12.46 9.53 0.86
N GLU A 30 -11.30 9.46 0.21
CA GLU A 30 -11.23 9.47 -1.24
C GLU A 30 -11.31 8.05 -1.83
N GLY A 31 -11.02 7.05 -1.00
CA GLY A 31 -11.01 5.65 -1.35
C GLY A 31 -9.78 5.25 -2.16
N GLY A 32 -9.40 3.98 -2.05
CA GLY A 32 -8.27 3.39 -2.77
C GLY A 32 -8.13 1.92 -2.43
N ASN A 33 -7.18 1.26 -3.08
CA ASN A 33 -6.83 -0.13 -2.81
C ASN A 33 -5.57 -0.18 -1.93
N TYR A 34 -5.56 -1.11 -0.98
CA TYR A 34 -4.48 -1.31 -0.01
C TYR A 34 -3.96 -2.72 -0.17
N TYR A 35 -2.71 -2.85 -0.58
CA TYR A 35 -2.09 -4.13 -0.89
C TYR A 35 -1.03 -4.46 0.15
N THR A 36 -1.16 -5.63 0.76
CA THR A 36 -0.28 -6.11 1.84
C THR A 36 0.20 -7.51 1.52
N ILE A 37 1.26 -7.95 2.19
CA ILE A 37 1.77 -9.33 2.11
C ILE A 37 1.00 -10.33 3.02
N GLY A 38 -0.07 -9.90 3.68
CA GLY A 38 -0.87 -10.72 4.59
C GLY A 38 -0.17 -11.19 5.88
N THR A 39 1.09 -10.79 6.09
CA THR A 39 1.91 -11.14 7.27
C THR A 39 2.59 -9.89 7.82
N CYS A 40 3.06 -9.94 9.07
CA CYS A 40 3.73 -8.80 9.69
C CYS A 40 4.97 -8.34 8.89
N THR A 41 5.09 -7.04 8.73
CA THR A 41 6.23 -6.38 8.08
C THR A 41 7.22 -5.85 9.10
N GLN A 42 6.82 -5.70 10.36
CA GLN A 42 7.68 -5.15 11.42
C GLN A 42 7.76 -6.13 12.61
N LYS A 43 8.90 -6.16 13.31
CA LYS A 43 9.21 -7.17 14.37
C LYS A 43 8.24 -7.20 15.55
N SER A 44 7.48 -6.13 15.81
CA SER A 44 6.42 -6.12 16.84
C SER A 44 5.18 -6.94 16.46
N GLY A 45 5.12 -7.46 15.22
CA GLY A 45 4.00 -8.25 14.72
C GLY A 45 2.98 -7.42 13.93
N GLN A 46 3.28 -6.16 13.62
CA GLN A 46 2.38 -5.27 12.88
C GLN A 46 2.64 -5.29 11.36
N ILE A 47 1.61 -4.92 10.60
CA ILE A 47 1.69 -4.64 9.16
C ILE A 47 1.70 -3.12 9.01
N LEU A 48 2.89 -2.56 8.83
CA LEU A 48 3.11 -1.11 8.72
C LEU A 48 3.56 -0.70 7.32
N ASP A 49 4.16 -1.64 6.59
CA ASP A 49 4.65 -1.46 5.24
C ASP A 49 3.65 -2.03 4.24
N TYR A 50 3.09 -1.20 3.37
CA TYR A 50 2.14 -1.63 2.34
C TYR A 50 2.11 -0.66 1.15
N ILE A 51 1.29 -0.99 0.15
CA ILE A 51 1.10 -0.19 -1.05
C ILE A 51 -0.34 0.34 -1.07
N TYR A 52 -0.49 1.65 -1.26
CA TYR A 52 -1.75 2.34 -1.49
C TYR A 52 -1.85 2.77 -2.95
N CYS A 53 -2.97 2.44 -3.59
CA CYS A 53 -3.30 2.87 -4.95
C CYS A 53 -4.59 3.70 -4.95
N LYS A 54 -4.54 4.94 -5.45
CA LYS A 54 -5.71 5.82 -5.54
C LYS A 54 -6.72 5.38 -6.62
N ASP A 55 -6.25 4.72 -7.67
CA ASP A 55 -7.07 4.25 -8.78
C ASP A 55 -7.51 2.79 -8.56
N LYS A 56 -8.80 2.52 -8.74
CA LYS A 56 -9.37 1.17 -8.64
C LYS A 56 -9.06 0.29 -9.85
N VAL A 57 -8.57 0.88 -10.95
CA VAL A 57 -8.22 0.18 -12.18
C VAL A 57 -6.80 -0.41 -12.13
N VAL A 58 -5.95 0.16 -11.26
CA VAL A 58 -4.58 -0.29 -11.09
C VAL A 58 -4.56 -1.36 -10.00
N ASP A 59 -4.41 -2.62 -10.43
CA ASP A 59 -4.22 -3.73 -9.51
C ASP A 59 -2.74 -4.05 -9.31
N VAL A 60 -2.33 -4.08 -8.04
CA VAL A 60 -1.05 -4.70 -7.67
C VAL A 60 -1.27 -6.20 -7.70
N LEU A 61 -0.71 -6.86 -8.72
CA LEU A 61 -0.90 -8.29 -8.92
C LEU A 61 -0.36 -9.14 -7.77
N GLU A 62 0.74 -8.68 -7.18
CA GLU A 62 1.48 -9.45 -6.20
C GLU A 62 2.25 -8.51 -5.29
N VAL A 63 2.15 -8.75 -3.97
CA VAL A 63 3.03 -8.12 -2.99
C VAL A 63 3.89 -9.19 -2.37
N LYS A 64 5.21 -9.00 -2.42
CA LYS A 64 6.20 -9.91 -1.82
C LYS A 64 6.91 -9.22 -0.67
N SER A 65 7.50 -10.02 0.20
CA SER A 65 8.55 -9.56 1.12
C SER A 65 9.86 -10.29 0.88
N THR A 66 10.97 -9.67 1.29
CA THR A 66 12.26 -10.36 1.37
C THR A 66 12.13 -11.61 2.25
N GLN A 67 12.37 -12.78 1.66
CA GLN A 67 12.42 -14.05 2.37
C GLN A 67 13.81 -14.22 3.02
N GLY A 68 13.86 -14.60 4.30
CA GLY A 68 15.13 -14.86 5.00
C GLY A 68 15.23 -14.23 6.38
N GLU A 69 16.46 -14.11 6.89
CA GLU A 69 16.78 -13.46 8.17
C GLU A 69 16.43 -11.97 8.15
N TRP A 70 16.00 -11.46 9.32
CA TRP A 70 15.68 -10.05 9.50
C TRP A 70 16.95 -9.19 9.50
N ILE A 71 17.23 -8.55 8.36
CA ILE A 71 18.33 -7.58 8.21
C ILE A 71 18.00 -6.18 8.79
N SER A 72 16.72 -5.91 9.03
CA SER A 72 16.17 -4.71 9.68
C SER A 72 15.04 -5.13 10.62
N ASP A 73 14.51 -4.23 11.44
CA ASP A 73 13.24 -4.45 12.15
C ASP A 73 12.01 -4.36 11.25
N HIS A 74 12.19 -3.91 10.00
CA HIS A 74 11.20 -3.95 8.92
C HIS A 74 11.60 -4.92 7.81
N LYS A 75 10.62 -5.58 7.19
CA LYS A 75 10.76 -6.35 5.95
C LYS A 75 10.61 -5.42 4.76
N CYS A 76 11.49 -5.59 3.77
CA CYS A 76 11.27 -4.95 2.47
C CYS A 76 10.03 -5.56 1.82
N ILE A 77 9.19 -4.71 1.22
CA ILE A 77 8.06 -5.11 0.40
C ILE A 77 8.24 -4.65 -1.05
N SER A 78 7.74 -5.43 -2.00
CA SER A 78 7.74 -5.07 -3.41
C SER A 78 6.40 -5.40 -4.03
N GLY A 79 5.91 -4.53 -4.93
CA GLY A 79 4.72 -4.79 -5.73
C GLY A 79 4.96 -4.49 -7.21
N SER A 80 4.29 -5.25 -8.07
CA SER A 80 4.27 -5.01 -9.51
C SER A 80 2.94 -4.38 -9.91
N ILE A 81 3.02 -3.28 -10.65
CA ILE A 81 1.88 -2.50 -11.13
C ILE A 81 1.72 -2.76 -12.64
N ILE A 82 0.49 -2.99 -13.11
CA ILE A 82 0.15 -3.18 -14.53
C ILE A 82 -0.85 -2.13 -14.99
#